data_AF-A0A8H9FUF3-F1
#
_entry.id   AF-A0A8H9FUF3-F1
#
_cell.length_a   1.000
_cell.length_b   1.000
_cell.length_c   1.000
_cell.angle_alpha   90.00
_cell.angle_beta   90.00
_cell.angle_gamma   90.00
#
_symmetry.space_group_name_H-M   'P 1'
#
loop_
_entity.id
_entity.type
_entity.pdbx_description
1 polymer ?
#
loop_
_entity_poly.entity_id
_entity_poly.type
_entity_poly.pdbx_seq_one_letter_code
_entity_poly.pdbx_strand_id
1 'polypeptide(L)'
;MSRHHGYLEFVGGRDLSTPLTSAFANSVEWCRKLTAQNSAMYAVPAPPQIAAAFVLQHLLSIPAHACAFAAATGPWRVDVGTPDDPALSCDLAPGLYPERVGFRHVEPATTDREIRTEEARTAYRALGTAIASAYDVGVKMSSRQRLGMVDDVWEMALREARAATGDGWGPPVERRSCCLIYALPGCHECAGCPRLAAT
;
A
#
# COMPACT_ATOMS: atom_id res chain seq x y z
N MET A 1 18.80 -12.07 -5.89
CA MET A 1 17.62 -11.51 -5.20
C MET A 1 17.23 -12.46 -4.08
N SER A 2 17.66 -12.23 -2.83
CA SER A 2 17.15 -13.00 -1.69
C SER A 2 15.70 -12.60 -1.42
N ARG A 3 14.89 -13.61 -1.15
CA ARG A 3 13.45 -13.73 -1.46
C ARG A 3 12.49 -13.16 -0.42
N HIS A 4 12.95 -12.43 0.60
CA HIS A 4 12.10 -12.13 1.75
C HIS A 4 12.13 -10.65 2.13
N HIS A 5 11.19 -9.90 1.57
CA HIS A 5 10.37 -9.05 2.43
C HIS A 5 9.64 -9.99 3.39
N GLY A 6 9.53 -9.67 4.69
CA GLY A 6 9.10 -10.63 5.72
C GLY A 6 7.76 -11.34 5.45
N TYR A 7 6.92 -10.79 4.56
CA TYR A 7 5.64 -11.37 4.14
C TYR A 7 5.23 -11.12 2.68
N LEU A 8 5.98 -10.34 1.88
CA LEU A 8 5.57 -9.89 0.54
C LEU A 8 6.46 -10.50 -0.57
N GLU A 9 5.85 -11.21 -1.53
CA GLU A 9 6.51 -11.76 -2.71
C GLU A 9 6.25 -10.89 -3.96
N PHE A 10 7.26 -10.68 -4.79
CA PHE A 10 7.13 -10.03 -6.09
C PHE A 10 7.16 -11.05 -7.22
N VAL A 11 6.17 -10.99 -8.12
CA VAL A 11 5.98 -11.96 -9.21
C VAL A 11 5.97 -11.23 -10.56
N GLY A 12 7.05 -11.36 -11.33
CA GLY A 12 7.17 -10.68 -12.63
C GLY A 12 6.62 -11.49 -13.81
N GLY A 13 6.16 -10.77 -14.84
CA GLY A 13 5.84 -11.32 -16.16
C GLY A 13 4.47 -12.00 -16.29
N ARG A 14 3.60 -11.88 -15.29
CA ARG A 14 2.24 -12.44 -15.33
C ARG A 14 1.31 -11.74 -14.35
N ASP A 15 0.01 -11.89 -14.62
CA ASP A 15 -1.03 -11.50 -13.67
C ASP A 15 -1.19 -12.56 -12.56
N LEU A 16 -1.51 -12.07 -11.36
CA LEU A 16 -1.95 -12.86 -10.21
C LEU A 16 -3.48 -12.98 -10.19
N SER A 17 -4.04 -13.60 -9.15
CA SER A 17 -5.47 -13.91 -9.07
C SER A 17 -6.36 -12.68 -9.13
N THR A 18 -5.89 -11.54 -8.62
CA THR A 18 -6.70 -10.31 -8.51
C THR A 18 -5.99 -9.15 -9.18
N PRO A 19 -6.40 -8.75 -10.41
CA PRO A 19 -5.97 -7.50 -11.01
C PRO A 19 -6.27 -6.30 -10.11
N LEU A 20 -5.46 -5.25 -10.14
CA LEU A 20 -5.66 -4.07 -9.28
C LEU A 20 -7.02 -3.39 -9.52
N THR A 21 -7.52 -3.38 -10.76
CA THR A 21 -8.89 -2.95 -11.10
C THR A 21 -9.94 -3.78 -10.39
N SER A 22 -9.79 -5.10 -10.38
CA SER A 22 -10.70 -6.00 -9.68
C SER A 22 -10.61 -5.83 -8.17
N ALA A 23 -9.41 -5.65 -7.61
CA ALA A 23 -9.23 -5.37 -6.19
C ALA A 23 -9.93 -4.05 -5.80
N PHE A 24 -9.75 -3.01 -6.61
CA PHE A 24 -10.38 -1.71 -6.41
C PHE A 24 -11.91 -1.79 -6.54
N ALA A 25 -12.44 -2.44 -7.57
CA ALA A 25 -13.88 -2.64 -7.75
C ALA A 25 -14.52 -3.41 -6.59
N ASN A 26 -13.77 -4.34 -5.97
CA ASN A 26 -14.22 -5.11 -4.82
C ASN A 26 -13.94 -4.43 -3.46
N SER A 27 -13.54 -3.16 -3.41
CA SER A 27 -13.16 -2.47 -2.16
C SER A 27 -14.26 -2.50 -1.10
N VAL A 28 -15.53 -2.35 -1.50
CA VAL A 28 -16.69 -2.41 -0.58
C VAL A 28 -16.80 -3.79 0.07
N GLU A 29 -16.66 -4.85 -0.71
CA GLU A 29 -16.70 -6.23 -0.22
C GLU A 29 -15.49 -6.52 0.67
N TRP A 30 -14.32 -6.04 0.27
CA TRP A 30 -13.09 -6.17 1.06
C TRP A 30 -13.22 -5.49 2.42
N CYS A 31 -13.77 -4.26 2.47
CA CYS A 31 -14.05 -3.56 3.72
C CYS A 31 -15.01 -4.35 4.62
N ARG A 32 -16.05 -4.96 4.04
CA ARG A 32 -17.01 -5.78 4.78
C ARG A 32 -16.34 -7.01 5.40
N LYS A 33 -15.57 -7.75 4.60
CA LYS A 33 -14.85 -8.94 5.05
C LYS A 33 -13.83 -8.61 6.15
N LEU A 34 -13.08 -7.53 5.98
CA LEU A 34 -12.09 -7.09 6.97
C LEU A 34 -12.77 -6.60 8.27
N THR A 35 -13.89 -5.88 8.16
CA THR A 35 -14.70 -5.50 9.34
C THR A 35 -15.18 -6.74 10.10
N ALA A 36 -15.65 -7.77 9.39
CA ALA A 36 -16.09 -9.02 10.02
C ALA A 36 -14.94 -9.77 10.68
N GLN A 37 -13.77 -9.88 10.03
CA GLN A 37 -12.58 -10.50 10.61
C GLN A 37 -12.10 -9.77 11.87
N ASN A 38 -12.02 -8.44 11.84
CA ASN A 38 -11.68 -7.64 13.01
C ASN A 38 -12.72 -7.84 14.12
N SER A 39 -14.01 -7.83 13.77
CA SER A 39 -15.05 -7.99 14.80
C SER A 39 -14.97 -9.34 15.51
N ALA A 40 -14.67 -10.40 14.76
CA ALA A 40 -14.44 -11.73 15.32
C ALA A 40 -13.17 -11.78 16.18
N MET A 41 -12.06 -11.22 15.69
CA MET A 41 -10.76 -11.22 16.38
C MET A 41 -10.82 -10.51 17.73
N TYR A 42 -11.49 -9.35 17.79
CA TYR A 42 -11.57 -8.53 18.99
C TYR A 42 -12.83 -8.80 19.83
N ALA A 43 -13.67 -9.76 19.42
CA ALA A 43 -14.92 -10.12 20.08
C ALA A 43 -15.87 -8.93 20.34
N VAL A 44 -15.81 -7.89 19.49
CA VAL A 44 -16.66 -6.70 19.54
C VAL A 44 -16.95 -6.20 18.12
N PRO A 45 -18.06 -5.49 17.86
CA PRO A 45 -18.28 -4.86 16.56
C PRO A 45 -17.17 -3.86 16.23
N ALA A 46 -16.35 -4.16 15.22
CA ALA A 46 -15.26 -3.30 14.80
C ALA A 46 -15.79 -2.09 14.01
N PRO A 47 -15.31 -0.86 14.27
CA PRO A 47 -15.67 0.31 13.48
C PRO A 47 -15.32 0.13 11.99
N PRO A 48 -16.28 0.31 11.05
CA PRO A 48 -16.02 0.08 9.62
C PRO A 48 -15.01 1.06 9.02
N GLN A 49 -14.77 2.20 9.66
CA GLN A 49 -13.76 3.19 9.26
C GLN A 49 -12.33 2.64 9.34
N ILE A 50 -12.09 1.68 10.24
CA ILE A 50 -10.78 1.02 10.35
C ILE A 50 -10.55 0.19 9.10
N ALA A 51 -11.50 -0.68 8.74
CA ALA A 51 -11.39 -1.50 7.55
C ALA A 51 -11.26 -0.64 6.28
N ALA A 52 -12.01 0.45 6.16
CA ALA A 52 -11.90 1.38 5.05
C ALA A 52 -10.50 2.00 4.93
N ALA A 53 -9.87 2.37 6.05
CA ALA A 53 -8.51 2.91 6.06
C ALA A 53 -7.47 1.84 5.66
N PHE A 54 -7.57 0.63 6.21
CA PHE A 54 -6.65 -0.47 5.89
C PHE A 54 -6.79 -0.95 4.44
N VAL A 55 -8.01 -1.09 3.92
CA VAL A 55 -8.23 -1.49 2.52
C VAL A 55 -7.66 -0.44 1.55
N LEU A 56 -7.86 0.85 1.81
CA LEU A 56 -7.20 1.89 1.00
C LEU A 56 -5.67 1.82 1.11
N GLN A 57 -5.14 1.60 2.31
CA GLN A 57 -3.70 1.40 2.52
C GLN A 57 -3.18 0.19 1.71
N HIS A 58 -3.92 -0.92 1.70
CA HIS A 58 -3.56 -2.13 0.96
C HIS A 58 -3.61 -1.93 -0.56
N LEU A 59 -4.65 -1.30 -1.08
CA LEU A 59 -4.75 -0.93 -2.50
C LEU A 59 -3.57 -0.07 -2.94
N LEU A 60 -3.21 0.94 -2.14
CA LEU A 60 -2.08 1.82 -2.42
C LEU A 60 -0.73 1.12 -2.26
N SER A 61 -0.64 0.11 -1.39
CA SER A 61 0.61 -0.61 -1.15
C SER A 61 1.05 -1.45 -2.36
N ILE A 62 0.11 -1.92 -3.18
CA ILE A 62 0.41 -2.73 -4.38
C ILE A 62 1.31 -1.95 -5.36
N PRO A 63 0.92 -0.78 -5.90
CA PRO A 63 1.80 0.00 -6.77
C PRO A 63 2.99 0.61 -6.01
N ALA A 64 2.83 1.00 -4.73
CA ALA A 64 3.94 1.59 -3.98
C ALA A 64 5.11 0.62 -3.82
N HIS A 65 4.83 -0.61 -3.37
CA HIS A 65 5.85 -1.64 -3.19
C HIS A 65 6.49 -2.04 -4.52
N ALA A 66 5.69 -2.24 -5.59
CA ALA A 66 6.22 -2.59 -6.90
C ALA A 66 7.22 -1.52 -7.39
N CYS A 67 6.82 -0.25 -7.37
CA CYS A 67 7.67 0.87 -7.78
C CYS A 67 8.92 1.03 -6.90
N ALA A 68 8.75 1.05 -5.57
CA ALA A 68 9.84 1.29 -4.64
C ALA A 68 10.89 0.18 -4.68
N PHE A 69 10.48 -1.09 -4.73
CA PHE A 69 11.41 -2.22 -4.79
C PHE A 69 12.09 -2.32 -6.15
N ALA A 70 11.42 -2.02 -7.26
CA ALA A 70 12.05 -1.98 -8.57
C ALA A 70 13.17 -0.92 -8.61
N ALA A 71 12.88 0.30 -8.16
CA ALA A 71 13.85 1.38 -8.08
C ALA A 71 14.99 1.11 -7.06
N ALA A 72 14.71 0.42 -5.96
CA ALA A 72 15.75 0.12 -4.98
C ALA A 72 16.70 -1.01 -5.43
N THR A 73 16.15 -2.08 -6.01
CA THR A 73 16.90 -3.33 -6.27
C THR A 73 17.65 -3.36 -7.62
N GLY A 74 17.30 -2.49 -8.56
CA GLY A 74 18.01 -2.39 -9.83
C GLY A 74 17.63 -1.14 -10.64
N PRO A 75 18.19 -0.99 -11.84
CA PRO A 75 17.86 0.11 -12.75
C PRO A 75 16.54 -0.21 -13.48
N TRP A 76 15.46 -0.40 -12.73
CA TRP A 76 14.17 -0.83 -13.25
C TRP A 76 13.07 0.18 -12.93
N ARG A 77 12.17 0.37 -13.89
CA ARG A 77 10.88 1.03 -13.71
C ARG A 77 9.78 0.01 -13.94
N VAL A 78 8.85 -0.11 -12.99
CA VAL A 78 7.64 -0.92 -13.18
C VAL A 78 6.63 -0.12 -13.97
N ASP A 79 6.07 -0.74 -15.00
CA ASP A 79 4.84 -0.23 -15.61
C ASP A 79 3.68 -0.49 -14.64
N VAL A 80 3.11 0.59 -14.09
CA VAL A 80 1.97 0.52 -13.19
C VAL A 80 0.63 0.55 -13.95
N GLY A 81 0.66 0.84 -15.25
CA GLY A 81 -0.50 1.07 -16.08
C GLY A 81 -1.22 2.38 -15.76
N THR A 82 -2.52 2.40 -16.03
CA THR A 82 -3.42 3.53 -15.78
C THR A 82 -4.52 3.15 -14.80
N PRO A 83 -5.31 4.10 -14.26
CA PRO A 83 -6.45 3.77 -13.41
C PRO A 83 -7.46 2.81 -14.06
N ASP A 84 -7.66 2.90 -15.37
CA ASP A 84 -8.62 2.09 -16.12
C ASP A 84 -8.01 0.78 -16.67
N ASP A 85 -6.69 0.74 -16.85
CA ASP A 85 -5.93 -0.44 -17.27
C ASP A 85 -4.62 -0.55 -16.47
N PRO A 86 -4.68 -1.00 -15.21
CA PRO A 86 -3.49 -1.18 -14.40
C PRO A 86 -2.74 -2.44 -14.80
N ALA A 87 -1.42 -2.36 -14.84
CA ALA A 87 -0.53 -3.48 -15.17
C ALA A 87 -0.10 -4.30 -13.94
N LEU A 88 -0.83 -4.13 -12.83
CA LEU A 88 -0.53 -4.72 -11.53
C LEU A 88 -1.65 -5.64 -11.04
N SER A 89 -1.27 -6.62 -10.24
CA SER A 89 -2.19 -7.57 -9.62
C SER A 89 -1.68 -7.99 -8.24
N CYS A 90 -2.52 -8.63 -7.44
CA CYS A 90 -2.14 -9.18 -6.15
C CYS A 90 -2.80 -10.53 -5.86
N ASP A 91 -2.19 -11.26 -4.93
CA ASP A 91 -2.86 -12.28 -4.13
C ASP A 91 -2.96 -11.77 -2.68
N LEU A 92 -4.11 -12.02 -2.05
CA LEU A 92 -4.35 -11.63 -0.66
C LEU A 92 -4.14 -12.83 0.27
N ALA A 93 -3.49 -12.57 1.39
CA ALA A 93 -3.35 -13.53 2.48
C ALA A 93 -4.71 -13.80 3.15
N PRO A 94 -4.84 -14.85 3.99
CA PRO A 94 -6.05 -15.06 4.79
C PRO A 94 -6.48 -13.85 5.65
N GLY A 95 -5.51 -13.03 6.07
CA GLY A 95 -5.74 -11.76 6.79
C GLY A 95 -6.13 -10.57 5.88
N LEU A 96 -6.41 -10.83 4.60
CA LEU A 96 -6.87 -9.86 3.61
C LEU A 96 -5.90 -8.69 3.35
N TYR A 97 -4.60 -8.90 3.52
CA TYR A 97 -3.55 -7.98 3.09
C TYR A 97 -2.80 -8.58 1.87
N PRO A 98 -2.18 -7.76 1.00
CA PRO A 98 -1.39 -8.27 -0.10
C PRO A 98 -0.19 -9.08 0.39
N GLU A 99 -0.10 -10.35 0.00
CA GLU A 99 1.08 -11.21 0.24
C GLU A 99 1.93 -11.39 -1.02
N ARG A 100 1.33 -11.21 -2.20
CA ARG A 100 2.02 -11.29 -3.48
C ARG A 100 1.60 -10.13 -4.36
N VAL A 101 2.56 -9.50 -5.01
CA VAL A 101 2.34 -8.40 -5.97
C VAL A 101 2.90 -8.81 -7.32
N GLY A 102 2.02 -8.83 -8.31
CA GLY A 102 2.31 -9.16 -9.70
C GLY A 102 2.46 -7.92 -10.55
N PHE A 103 3.39 -7.97 -11.50
CA PHE A 103 3.58 -6.94 -12.51
C PHE A 103 3.89 -7.58 -13.87
N ARG A 104 3.31 -7.01 -14.94
CA ARG A 104 3.49 -7.55 -16.30
C ARG A 104 4.83 -7.17 -16.90
N HIS A 105 5.22 -5.91 -16.75
CA HIS A 105 6.37 -5.35 -17.45
C HIS A 105 7.26 -4.50 -16.52
N VAL A 106 8.56 -4.56 -16.77
CA VAL A 106 9.55 -3.63 -16.24
C VAL A 106 10.38 -3.11 -17.40
N GLU A 107 10.70 -1.83 -17.33
CA GLU A 107 11.53 -1.14 -18.30
C GLU A 107 12.90 -0.82 -17.69
N PRO A 108 13.96 -0.80 -18.50
CA PRO A 108 15.23 -0.22 -18.07
C PRO A 108 15.03 1.25 -17.66
N ALA A 109 15.62 1.62 -16.52
CA ALA A 109 15.67 2.98 -16.01
C ALA A 109 17.11 3.48 -15.92
N THR A 110 17.29 4.74 -15.55
CA THR A 110 18.60 5.31 -15.25
C THR A 110 19.31 4.55 -14.12
N THR A 111 20.65 4.48 -14.19
CA THR A 111 21.48 3.89 -13.13
C THR A 111 21.61 4.78 -11.91
N ASP A 112 21.21 6.05 -11.99
CA ASP A 112 21.11 6.95 -10.84
C ASP A 112 19.92 6.54 -9.96
N ARG A 113 20.18 6.29 -8.68
CA ARG A 113 19.17 5.79 -7.73
C ARG A 113 18.17 6.84 -7.31
N GLU A 114 18.60 8.08 -7.16
CA GLU A 114 17.74 9.15 -6.69
C GLU A 114 16.76 9.52 -7.80
N ILE A 115 17.25 9.68 -9.02
CA ILE A 115 16.43 10.02 -10.18
C ILE A 115 15.36 8.94 -10.41
N ARG A 116 15.74 7.66 -10.49
CA ARG A 116 14.75 6.58 -10.72
C ARG A 116 13.75 6.42 -9.58
N THR A 117 14.16 6.72 -8.34
CA THR A 117 13.24 6.68 -7.19
C THR A 117 12.18 7.78 -7.31
N GLU A 118 12.57 8.98 -7.74
CA GLU A 118 11.62 10.09 -7.93
C GLU A 118 10.71 9.88 -9.14
N GLU A 119 11.22 9.30 -10.23
CA GLU A 119 10.39 8.88 -11.36
C GLU A 119 9.36 7.82 -10.95
N ALA A 120 9.79 6.81 -10.19
CA ALA A 120 8.91 5.78 -9.63
C ALA A 120 7.87 6.37 -8.67
N ARG A 121 8.27 7.35 -7.83
CA ARG A 121 7.36 8.11 -6.96
C ARG A 121 6.29 8.82 -7.77
N THR A 122 6.70 9.49 -8.84
CA THR A 122 5.80 10.25 -9.72
C THR A 122 4.76 9.34 -10.36
N ALA A 123 5.19 8.22 -10.94
CA ALA A 123 4.30 7.23 -11.53
C ALA A 123 3.32 6.65 -10.51
N TYR A 124 3.83 6.24 -9.34
CA TYR A 124 3.01 5.77 -8.23
C TYR A 124 1.98 6.83 -7.81
N ARG A 125 2.40 8.08 -7.62
CA ARG A 125 1.54 9.14 -7.09
C ARG A 125 0.40 9.46 -8.03
N ALA A 126 0.62 9.40 -9.34
CA ALA A 126 -0.44 9.59 -10.34
C ALA A 126 -1.55 8.54 -10.17
N LEU A 127 -1.19 7.25 -10.18
CA LEU A 127 -2.14 6.15 -10.00
C LEU A 127 -2.76 6.15 -8.59
N GLY A 128 -1.94 6.31 -7.55
CA GLY A 128 -2.38 6.32 -6.16
C GLY A 128 -3.35 7.47 -5.86
N THR A 129 -3.13 8.65 -6.43
CA THR A 129 -4.06 9.79 -6.30
C THR A 129 -5.38 9.51 -7.00
N ALA A 130 -5.38 8.87 -8.17
CA ALA A 130 -6.59 8.47 -8.87
C ALA A 130 -7.40 7.47 -8.04
N ILE A 131 -6.75 6.41 -7.53
CA ILE A 131 -7.35 5.42 -6.61
C ILE A 131 -7.94 6.12 -5.38
N ALA A 132 -7.15 6.92 -4.67
CA ALA A 132 -7.58 7.58 -3.44
C ALA A 132 -8.72 8.59 -3.66
N SER A 133 -8.78 9.23 -4.83
CA SER A 133 -9.83 10.19 -5.18
C SER A 133 -11.15 9.50 -5.53
N ALA A 134 -11.07 8.36 -6.24
CA ALA A 134 -12.22 7.55 -6.62
C ALA A 134 -12.70 6.59 -5.52
N TYR A 135 -11.93 6.43 -4.44
CA TYR A 135 -12.24 5.51 -3.36
C TYR A 135 -13.48 5.95 -2.56
N ASP A 136 -14.59 5.29 -2.85
CA ASP A 136 -15.87 5.41 -2.15
C ASP A 136 -16.35 4.03 -1.67
N VAL A 137 -16.31 3.84 -0.36
CA VAL A 137 -16.70 2.59 0.31
C VAL A 137 -17.84 2.80 1.30
N GLY A 138 -18.60 3.89 1.16
CA GLY A 138 -19.78 4.16 2.00
C GLY A 138 -19.47 4.60 3.44
N VAL A 139 -18.21 4.87 3.77
CA VAL A 139 -17.82 5.53 5.02
C VAL A 139 -17.09 6.84 4.75
N LYS A 140 -17.34 7.84 5.59
CA LYS A 140 -16.70 9.15 5.46
C LYS A 140 -15.21 9.06 5.77
N MET A 141 -14.38 9.42 4.79
CA MET A 141 -12.95 9.61 4.95
C MET A 141 -12.57 11.03 4.51
N SER A 142 -11.71 11.69 5.27
CA SER A 142 -11.28 13.05 4.91
C SER A 142 -10.32 13.02 3.71
N SER A 143 -10.23 14.12 2.97
CA SER A 143 -9.22 14.29 1.92
C SER A 143 -7.80 14.12 2.48
N ARG A 144 -7.53 14.66 3.67
CA ARG A 144 -6.25 14.48 4.38
C ARG A 144 -5.95 13.02 4.65
N GLN A 145 -6.94 12.21 5.03
CA GLN A 145 -6.75 10.78 5.25
C GLN A 145 -6.48 10.06 3.92
N ARG A 146 -7.31 10.26 2.89
CA ARG A 146 -7.18 9.55 1.61
C ARG A 146 -5.92 9.93 0.86
N LEU A 147 -5.70 11.23 0.62
CA LEU A 147 -4.54 11.72 -0.13
C LEU A 147 -3.26 11.68 0.68
N GLY A 148 -3.33 11.92 2.01
CA GLY A 148 -2.17 11.74 2.88
C GLY A 148 -1.67 10.30 2.90
N MET A 149 -2.57 9.31 2.76
CA MET A 149 -2.18 7.91 2.73
C MET A 149 -1.43 7.53 1.45
N VAL A 150 -1.62 8.24 0.35
CA VAL A 150 -0.79 8.08 -0.86
C VAL A 150 0.67 8.40 -0.53
N ASP A 151 0.92 9.57 0.08
CA ASP A 151 2.28 9.95 0.44
C ASP A 151 2.86 9.01 1.52
N ASP A 152 2.07 8.66 2.55
CA ASP A 152 2.52 7.79 3.63
C ASP A 152 2.93 6.40 3.13
N VAL A 153 2.13 5.81 2.24
CA VAL A 153 2.37 4.45 1.72
C VAL A 153 3.59 4.42 0.80
N TRP A 154 3.85 5.49 0.04
CA TRP A 154 5.11 5.63 -0.67
C TRP A 154 6.31 5.61 0.27
N GLU A 155 6.31 6.45 1.30
CA GLU A 155 7.44 6.55 2.23
C GLU A 155 7.65 5.24 3.00
N MET A 156 6.56 4.54 3.38
CA MET A 156 6.66 3.22 4.00
C MET A 156 7.27 2.18 3.06
N ALA A 157 6.79 2.12 1.80
CA ALA A 157 7.32 1.20 0.79
C ALA A 157 8.79 1.49 0.47
N LEU A 158 9.18 2.75 0.36
CA LEU A 158 10.57 3.16 0.10
C LEU A 158 11.48 2.82 1.28
N ARG A 159 11.02 3.03 2.52
CA ARG A 159 11.73 2.64 3.73
C ARG A 159 11.98 1.13 3.77
N GLU A 160 10.97 0.33 3.45
CA GLU A 160 11.09 -1.13 3.36
C GLU A 160 12.05 -1.56 2.24
N ALA A 161 11.95 -0.94 1.06
CA ALA A 161 12.83 -1.24 -0.06
C ALA A 161 14.30 -0.92 0.26
N ARG A 162 14.57 0.22 0.90
CA ARG A 162 15.92 0.60 1.41
C ARG A 162 16.46 -0.41 2.41
N ALA A 163 15.63 -0.83 3.37
CA ALA A 163 16.02 -1.83 4.35
C ALA A 163 16.39 -3.17 3.68
N ALA A 164 15.58 -3.60 2.70
CA ALA A 164 15.83 -4.83 1.95
C ALA A 164 17.11 -4.79 1.09
N THR A 165 17.57 -3.61 0.69
CA THR A 165 18.81 -3.42 -0.07
C THR A 165 20.04 -3.12 0.80
N GLY A 166 19.91 -3.16 2.13
CA GLY A 166 21.03 -3.02 3.06
C GLY A 166 21.28 -1.61 3.61
N ASP A 167 20.44 -0.62 3.28
CA ASP A 167 20.56 0.75 3.81
C ASP A 167 20.03 0.86 5.27
N GLY A 168 19.42 -0.22 5.76
CA GLY A 168 18.77 -0.27 7.07
C GLY A 168 17.37 0.33 7.08
N TRP A 169 16.71 0.20 8.22
CA TRP A 169 15.30 0.56 8.38
C TRP A 169 15.04 2.06 8.57
N GLY A 170 16.01 2.83 9.08
CA GLY A 170 15.79 4.22 9.45
C GLY A 170 14.65 4.43 10.47
N PRO A 171 14.30 5.70 10.78
CA PRO A 171 13.19 6.01 11.68
C PRO A 171 11.83 5.58 11.09
N PRO A 172 10.80 5.38 11.93
CA PRO A 172 9.42 5.21 11.45
C PRO A 172 8.97 6.39 10.57
N VAL A 173 8.12 6.11 9.58
CA VAL A 173 7.52 7.17 8.76
C VAL A 173 6.52 7.96 9.58
N GLU A 174 6.70 9.28 9.67
CA GLU A 174 5.70 10.20 10.21
C GLU A 174 4.53 10.33 9.23
N ARG A 175 3.38 9.82 9.62
CA ARG A 175 2.21 9.70 8.74
C ARG A 175 1.35 10.96 8.77
N ARG A 176 0.80 11.31 7.61
CA ARG A 176 -0.24 12.34 7.44
C ARG A 176 -1.64 11.79 7.66
N SER A 177 -1.84 10.52 7.31
CA SER A 177 -3.10 9.78 7.42
C SER A 177 -3.17 8.97 8.72
N CYS A 178 -4.36 8.91 9.32
CA CYS A 178 -4.62 8.05 10.46
C CYS A 178 -5.30 6.76 10.00
N CYS A 179 -4.73 5.59 10.34
CA CYS A 179 -5.35 4.29 10.06
C CYS A 179 -6.40 3.85 11.11
N LEU A 180 -6.59 4.67 12.16
CA LEU A 180 -7.58 4.42 13.22
C LEU A 180 -7.38 3.12 14.02
N ILE A 181 -6.21 2.48 13.92
CA ILE A 181 -5.94 1.20 14.60
C ILE A 181 -6.20 1.26 16.13
N TYR A 182 -5.95 2.41 16.76
CA TYR A 182 -6.21 2.66 18.18
C TYR A 182 -7.68 2.49 18.59
N ALA A 183 -8.62 2.48 17.63
CA ALA A 183 -10.03 2.28 17.90
C ALA A 183 -10.41 0.79 18.07
N LEU A 184 -9.47 -0.14 17.86
CA LEU A 184 -9.63 -1.56 18.19
C LEU A 184 -9.20 -1.83 19.64
N PRO A 185 -9.87 -2.75 20.37
CA PRO A 185 -9.49 -3.11 21.73
C PRO A 185 -8.02 -3.52 21.86
N GLY A 186 -7.32 -2.96 22.85
CA GLY A 186 -5.91 -3.27 23.13
C GLY A 186 -4.91 -2.78 22.09
N CYS A 187 -5.36 -2.07 21.05
CA CYS A 187 -4.47 -1.44 20.08
C CYS A 187 -4.16 0.01 20.48
N HIS A 188 -2.98 0.47 20.10
CA HIS A 188 -2.49 1.82 20.39
C HIS A 188 -2.00 2.50 19.12
N GLU A 189 -1.79 3.82 19.19
CA GLU A 189 -1.16 4.58 18.13
C GLU A 189 0.20 3.96 17.73
N CYS A 190 0.40 3.76 16.43
CA CYS A 190 1.73 3.37 15.94
C CYS A 190 2.71 4.54 16.06
N ALA A 191 4.01 4.24 16.06
CA ALA A 191 5.07 5.25 16.23
C ALA A 191 5.00 6.40 15.20
N GLY A 192 4.45 6.15 14.01
CA GLY A 192 4.26 7.17 12.97
C GLY A 192 2.90 7.88 13.00
N CYS A 193 2.05 7.63 14.00
CA CYS A 193 0.66 8.09 13.98
C CYS A 193 0.56 9.62 14.07
N PRO A 194 -0.22 10.30 13.21
CA PRO A 194 -0.38 11.76 13.25
C PRO A 194 -0.96 12.29 14.56
N ARG A 195 -1.56 11.43 15.39
CA ARG A 195 -2.09 11.80 16.70
C ARG A 195 -0.99 12.04 17.74
N LEU A 196 0.19 11.45 17.56
CA LEU A 196 1.34 11.62 18.45
C LEU A 196 2.09 12.93 18.18
N ALA A 197 1.92 13.52 16.99
CA ALA A 197 2.53 14.80 16.62
C ALA A 197 1.87 16.03 17.28
N ALA A 198 0.80 15.83 18.05
CA ALA A 198 0.02 16.87 18.71
C ALA A 198 0.26 16.96 20.24
N THR A 199 1.29 16.28 20.74
CA THR A 199 1.79 16.37 22.13
C THR A 199 3.18 16.94 22.15
#